data_AF-A0A3D4BD31-F1
#
_entry.id   AF-A0A3D4BD31-F1
#
_cell.length_a   1.000
_cell.length_b   1.000
_cell.length_c   1.000
_cell.angle_alpha   90.00
_cell.angle_beta   90.00
_cell.angle_gamma   90.00
#
_symmetry.space_group_name_H-M   'P 1'
#
loop_
_entity.id
_entity.type
_entity.pdbx_description
1 polymer ?
#
loop_
_entity_poly.entity_id
_entity_poly.type
_entity_poly.pdbx_seq_one_letter_code
_entity_poly.pdbx_strand_id
1 'polypeptide(L)'
;MREAAYHMAALAKSAGCTVVVSSSDATDHKASYFSQGVDYILVGEGEYTLGELLNSLSGRSKTAIEDIAGLARRQDDTIKETPPRGFLKDLDELPAPARDLADMSAYEAAWRSRHGYFSTNMVTTRGCPFKCNWCAKTIYGIRYNTHSPAYAAHD
;
A
#
# COMPACT_ATOMS: atom_id res chain seq x y z
N MET A 1 2.90 -8.67 13.47
CA MET A 1 2.98 -8.02 12.14
C MET A 1 3.99 -6.88 12.12
N ARG A 2 3.88 -5.88 13.01
CA ARG A 2 4.84 -4.76 13.10
C ARG A 2 6.31 -5.20 13.25
N GLU A 3 6.62 -6.05 14.23
CA GLU A 3 7.99 -6.56 14.43
C GLU A 3 8.55 -7.26 13.19
N ALA A 4 7.71 -8.00 12.44
CA ALA A 4 8.11 -8.62 11.20
C ALA A 4 8.42 -7.57 10.12
N ALA A 5 7.62 -6.51 10.02
CA ALA A 5 7.88 -5.39 9.12
C ALA A 5 9.18 -4.65 9.48
N TYR A 6 9.49 -4.49 10.77
CA TYR A 6 10.75 -3.91 11.23
C TYR A 6 11.94 -4.76 10.85
N HIS A 7 11.84 -6.07 11.09
CA HIS A 7 12.89 -7.00 10.70
C HIS A 7 13.12 -6.97 9.17
N MET A 8 12.05 -6.98 8.37
CA MET A 8 12.16 -6.89 6.91
C MET A 8 12.78 -5.55 6.44
N ALA A 9 12.40 -4.44 7.07
CA ALA A 9 12.99 -3.13 6.77
C ALA A 9 14.49 -3.12 7.06
N ALA A 10 14.91 -3.60 8.24
CA ALA A 10 16.32 -3.70 8.60
C ALA A 10 17.12 -4.57 7.63
N LEU A 11 16.58 -5.73 7.22
CA LEU A 11 17.21 -6.59 6.22
C LEU A 11 17.38 -5.88 4.87
N ALA A 12 16.32 -5.22 4.37
CA ALA A 12 16.37 -4.48 3.12
C ALA A 12 17.38 -3.32 3.18
N LYS A 13 17.44 -2.58 4.30
CA LYS A 13 18.46 -1.54 4.52
C LYS A 13 19.88 -2.10 4.57
N SER A 14 20.08 -3.27 5.18
CA SER A 14 21.39 -3.93 5.19
C SER A 14 21.86 -4.32 3.78
N ALA A 15 20.92 -4.54 2.86
CA ALA A 15 21.18 -4.79 1.44
C ALA A 15 21.30 -3.50 0.60
N GLY A 16 21.23 -2.31 1.21
CA GLY A 16 21.32 -1.03 0.53
C GLY A 16 20.05 -0.63 -0.24
N CYS A 17 18.92 -1.27 0.00
CA CYS A 17 17.66 -0.94 -0.66
C CYS A 17 17.02 0.33 -0.08
N THR A 18 16.26 1.03 -0.92
CA THR A 18 15.26 2.00 -0.47
C THR A 18 14.03 1.25 0.05
N VAL A 19 13.57 1.59 1.25
CA VAL A 19 12.45 0.93 1.91
C VAL A 19 11.23 1.85 1.93
N VAL A 20 10.17 1.39 1.26
CA VAL A 20 8.87 2.06 1.21
C VAL A 20 7.85 1.17 1.92
N VAL A 21 7.02 1.74 2.80
CA VAL A 21 5.98 1.01 3.53
C VAL A 21 4.61 1.65 3.31
N SER A 22 3.58 0.83 3.17
CA SER A 22 2.17 1.26 3.21
C SER A 22 1.39 0.33 4.14
N SER A 23 0.78 0.89 5.18
CA SER A 23 -0.15 0.19 6.05
C SER A 23 -0.87 1.16 6.98
N SER A 24 -1.98 0.73 7.57
CA SER A 24 -2.66 1.50 8.60
C SER A 24 -1.74 1.75 9.80
N ASP A 25 -1.04 0.70 10.24
CA ASP A 25 -0.11 0.75 11.37
C ASP A 25 1.05 1.73 11.13
N ALA A 26 1.64 1.73 9.93
CA ALA A 26 2.71 2.65 9.58
C ALA A 26 2.22 4.10 9.50
N THR A 27 0.99 4.32 9.04
CA THR A 27 0.37 5.64 9.00
C THR A 27 0.18 6.23 10.40
N ASP A 28 -0.23 5.41 11.37
CA ASP A 28 -0.45 5.83 12.76
C ASP A 28 0.84 5.89 13.60
N HIS A 29 1.87 5.11 13.23
CA HIS A 29 3.10 4.94 14.02
C HIS A 29 4.37 5.32 13.27
N LYS A 30 4.31 6.38 12.44
CA LYS A 30 5.39 6.80 11.53
C LYS A 30 6.78 6.86 12.16
N ALA A 31 6.89 7.51 13.32
CA ALA A 31 8.18 7.66 14.01
C ALA A 31 8.85 6.32 14.33
N SER A 32 8.04 5.32 14.70
CA SER A 32 8.53 3.98 15.01
C SER A 32 8.96 3.23 13.76
N TYR A 33 8.36 3.49 12.59
CA TYR A 33 8.83 2.90 11.33
C TYR A 33 10.09 3.60 10.81
N PHE A 34 10.17 4.92 10.89
CA PHE A 34 11.38 5.67 10.50
C PHE A 34 12.59 5.35 11.38
N SER A 35 12.40 5.04 12.67
CA SER A 35 13.49 4.59 13.55
C SER A 35 14.01 3.19 13.17
N GLN A 36 13.26 2.43 12.37
CA GLN A 36 13.61 1.08 11.90
C GLN A 36 14.15 1.08 10.46
N GLY A 37 14.53 2.26 9.94
CA GLY A 37 15.18 2.39 8.64
C GLY A 37 14.23 2.46 7.45
N VAL A 38 12.92 2.63 7.66
CA VAL A 38 12.00 2.97 6.55
C VAL A 38 12.38 4.34 5.98
N ASP A 39 12.42 4.49 4.66
CA ASP A 39 12.74 5.76 4.00
C ASP A 39 11.47 6.57 3.70
N TYR A 40 10.39 5.88 3.30
CA TYR A 40 9.12 6.50 2.92
C TYR A 40 7.92 5.71 3.45
N ILE A 41 6.88 6.42 3.88
CA ILE A 41 5.58 5.85 4.25
C ILE A 41 4.51 6.42 3.32
N LEU A 42 3.75 5.56 2.66
CA LEU A 42 2.59 5.96 1.86
C LEU A 42 1.38 6.11 2.78
N VAL A 43 0.79 7.30 2.80
CA VAL A 43 -0.33 7.68 3.67
C VAL A 43 -1.62 7.71 2.84
N GLY A 44 -2.60 6.91 3.26
CA GLY A 44 -3.84 6.72 2.50
C GLY A 44 -3.69 5.63 1.42
N GLU A 45 -4.43 5.77 0.32
CA GLU A 45 -4.30 4.90 -0.84
C GLU A 45 -2.94 5.09 -1.53
N GLY A 46 -2.22 3.99 -1.73
CA GLY A 46 -0.80 4.02 -2.07
C GLY A 46 -0.49 3.96 -3.57
N GLU A 47 -1.45 3.61 -4.42
CA GLU A 47 -1.20 3.23 -5.82
C GLU A 47 -0.54 4.35 -6.63
N TYR A 48 -1.18 5.52 -6.70
CA TYR A 48 -0.63 6.65 -7.44
C TYR A 48 0.59 7.26 -6.75
N THR A 49 0.56 7.35 -5.41
CA THR A 49 1.70 7.87 -4.64
C THR A 49 2.94 7.01 -4.85
N LEU A 50 2.81 5.68 -4.86
CA LEU A 50 3.90 4.76 -5.15
C LEU A 50 4.40 4.95 -6.57
N GLY A 51 3.49 5.04 -7.56
CA GLY A 51 3.87 5.27 -8.96
C GLY A 51 4.67 6.56 -9.15
N GLU A 52 4.20 7.67 -8.58
CA GLU A 52 4.88 8.97 -8.60
C GLU A 52 6.25 8.91 -7.88
N LEU A 53 6.31 8.28 -6.71
CA LEU A 53 7.55 8.11 -5.95
C LEU A 53 8.57 7.29 -6.72
N LEU A 54 8.18 6.15 -7.30
CA LEU A 54 9.07 5.32 -8.09
C LEU A 54 9.56 6.06 -9.34
N ASN A 55 8.71 6.86 -9.98
CA ASN A 55 9.11 7.68 -11.13
C ASN A 55 10.13 8.76 -10.72
N SER A 56 9.94 9.41 -9.58
CA SER A 56 10.89 10.39 -9.04
C SER A 56 12.23 9.72 -8.68
N LEU A 57 12.21 8.64 -7.89
CA LEU A 57 13.40 7.91 -7.44
C LEU A 57 14.20 7.28 -8.61
N SER A 58 13.53 6.84 -9.67
CA SER A 58 14.18 6.30 -10.87
C SER A 58 14.66 7.36 -11.85
N GLY A 59 14.42 8.65 -11.58
CA GLY A 59 14.74 9.75 -12.51
C GLY A 59 13.85 9.80 -13.75
N ARG A 60 12.76 9.04 -13.81
CA ARG A 60 11.76 9.07 -14.88
C ARG A 60 10.86 10.30 -14.82
N SER A 61 10.79 10.97 -13.66
CA SER A 61 10.11 12.24 -13.47
C SER A 61 11.01 13.27 -12.82
N LYS A 62 10.76 14.55 -13.11
CA LYS A 62 11.36 15.71 -12.41
C LYS A 62 10.53 16.19 -11.21
N THR A 63 9.39 15.56 -10.95
CA THR A 63 8.57 15.87 -9.76
C THR A 63 9.40 15.69 -8.50
N ALA A 64 9.50 16.75 -7.71
CA ALA A 64 10.19 16.70 -6.44
C ALA A 64 9.42 15.83 -5.45
N ILE A 65 10.12 15.13 -4.56
CA ILE A 65 9.51 14.17 -3.63
C ILE A 65 8.50 14.86 -2.70
N GLU A 66 8.79 16.10 -2.33
CA GLU A 66 7.93 16.99 -1.53
C GLU A 66 6.61 17.38 -2.20
N ASP A 67 6.50 17.21 -3.52
CA ASP A 67 5.27 17.53 -4.27
C ASP A 67 4.35 16.30 -4.45
N ILE A 68 4.81 15.12 -4.05
CA ILE A 68 4.05 13.86 -4.17
C ILE A 68 3.02 13.79 -3.04
N ALA A 69 1.73 13.86 -3.36
CA ALA A 69 0.67 13.79 -2.36
C ALA A 69 0.57 12.42 -1.68
N GLY A 70 0.23 12.40 -0.39
CA GLY A 70 0.05 11.18 0.40
C GLY A 70 1.36 10.50 0.82
N LEU A 71 2.43 11.27 1.04
CA LEU A 71 3.76 10.75 1.34
C LEU A 71 4.28 11.31 2.66
N ALA A 72 4.83 10.43 3.50
CA ALA A 72 5.61 10.81 4.65
C ALA A 72 7.07 10.37 4.47
N ARG A 73 8.01 11.23 4.87
CA ARG A 73 9.45 10.95 4.83
C ARG A 73 10.15 11.54 6.05
N ARG A 74 11.32 10.99 6.38
CA ARG A 74 12.22 11.62 7.35
C ARG A 74 13.02 12.72 6.65
N GLN A 75 13.06 13.91 7.24
CA GLN A 75 13.96 15.00 6.88
C GLN A 75 14.68 15.44 8.16
N ASP A 76 15.98 15.14 8.22
CA ASP A 76 16.80 15.34 9.42
C ASP A 76 16.17 14.59 10.61
N ASP A 77 15.88 15.30 11.70
CA ASP A 77 15.21 14.77 12.89
C ASP A 77 13.70 15.00 12.91
N THR A 78 13.12 15.40 11.78
CA THR A 78 11.68 15.65 11.66
C THR A 78 11.02 14.73 10.64
N ILE A 79 9.75 14.44 10.88
CA ILE A 79 8.89 13.77 9.91
C ILE A 79 8.19 14.86 9.10
N LYS A 80 8.32 14.79 7.78
CA LYS A 80 7.60 15.66 6.85
C LYS A 80 6.54 14.84 6.15
N GLU A 81 5.32 15.35 6.15
CA GLU A 81 4.19 14.77 5.44
C GLU A 81 3.71 15.75 4.39
N THR A 82 3.47 15.26 3.18
CA THR A 82 2.82 16.02 2.12
C THR A 82 1.30 15.98 2.30
N PRO A 83 0.54 16.89 1.64
CA PRO A 83 -0.91 16.87 1.72
C PRO A 83 -1.50 15.49 1.37
N PRO A 84 -2.59 15.08 2.01
CA PRO A 84 -3.21 13.78 1.74
C PRO A 84 -3.72 13.70 0.30
N ARG A 85 -3.58 12.53 -0.32
CA ARG A 85 -4.20 12.24 -1.62
C ARG A 85 -5.71 12.03 -1.43
N GLY A 86 -6.49 12.51 -2.39
CA GLY A 86 -7.94 12.21 -2.43
C GLY A 86 -8.18 10.73 -2.67
N PHE A 87 -9.25 10.18 -2.08
CA PHE A 87 -9.64 8.79 -2.31
C PHE A 87 -10.00 8.53 -3.78
N LEU A 88 -9.60 7.37 -4.29
CA LEU A 88 -9.92 6.96 -5.66
C LEU A 88 -11.41 6.62 -5.74
N LYS A 89 -12.15 7.34 -6.58
CA LYS A 89 -13.60 7.17 -6.71
C LYS A 89 -13.98 6.06 -7.67
N ASP A 90 -13.34 6.05 -8.84
CA ASP A 90 -13.53 5.01 -9.84
C ASP A 90 -12.41 3.98 -9.69
N LEU A 91 -12.76 2.80 -9.18
CA LEU A 91 -11.79 1.74 -8.94
C LEU A 91 -11.40 1.02 -10.25
N ASP A 92 -12.23 1.11 -11.30
CA ASP A 92 -11.95 0.48 -12.59
C ASP A 92 -10.83 1.19 -13.36
N GLU A 93 -10.38 2.37 -12.91
CA GLU A 93 -9.16 3.01 -13.39
C GLU A 93 -7.89 2.23 -13.02
N LEU A 94 -7.95 1.37 -11.99
CA LEU A 94 -6.84 0.52 -11.62
C LEU A 94 -6.76 -0.69 -12.56
N PRO A 95 -5.54 -1.08 -12.97
CA PRO A 95 -5.37 -2.31 -13.73
C PRO A 95 -5.80 -3.52 -12.90
N ALA A 96 -6.20 -4.59 -13.58
CA ALA A 96 -6.41 -5.88 -12.94
C ALA A 96 -5.15 -6.30 -12.16
N PRO A 97 -5.29 -7.00 -11.02
CA PRO A 97 -4.15 -7.53 -10.29
C PRO A 97 -3.28 -8.37 -11.22
N ALA A 98 -1.98 -8.09 -11.25
CA ALA A 98 -1.02 -8.75 -12.13
C ALA A 98 -0.72 -10.21 -11.68
N ARG A 99 -1.75 -11.05 -11.65
CA ARG A 99 -1.67 -12.47 -11.27
C ARG A 99 -0.85 -13.28 -12.27
N ASP A 100 -0.70 -12.79 -13.50
CA ASP A 100 0.18 -13.33 -14.54
C ASP A 100 1.67 -13.25 -14.17
N LEU A 101 2.05 -12.34 -13.27
CA LEU A 101 3.42 -12.24 -12.74
C LEU A 101 3.70 -13.21 -11.59
N ALA A 102 2.67 -13.90 -11.07
CA ALA A 102 2.81 -14.86 -9.97
C ALA A 102 2.66 -16.30 -10.48
N ASP A 103 3.34 -17.25 -9.85
CA ASP A 103 3.09 -18.67 -10.09
C ASP A 103 1.78 -19.10 -9.39
N MET A 104 0.67 -18.88 -10.09
CA MET A 104 -0.66 -19.21 -9.58
C MET A 104 -0.88 -20.71 -9.41
N SER A 105 -0.14 -21.56 -10.15
CA SER A 105 -0.23 -23.01 -10.00
C SER A 105 0.39 -23.44 -8.67
N ALA A 106 1.56 -22.89 -8.32
CA ALA A 106 2.18 -23.13 -7.02
C ALA A 106 1.31 -22.58 -5.87
N TYR A 107 0.74 -21.39 -6.05
CA TYR A 107 -0.18 -20.80 -5.06
C TYR A 107 -1.41 -21.69 -4.82
N GLU A 108 -2.07 -22.16 -5.87
CA GLU A 108 -3.22 -23.06 -5.78
C GLU A 108 -2.85 -24.39 -5.09
N ALA A 109 -1.72 -24.99 -5.49
CA ALA A 109 -1.26 -26.25 -4.90
C ALA A 109 -1.01 -26.12 -3.39
N ALA A 110 -0.33 -25.04 -2.96
CA ALA A 110 -0.10 -24.76 -1.55
C ALA A 110 -1.44 -24.61 -0.79
N TRP A 111 -2.40 -23.87 -1.35
CA TRP A 111 -3.69 -23.65 -0.70
C TRP A 111 -4.51 -24.94 -0.57
N ARG A 112 -4.59 -25.73 -1.64
CA ARG A 112 -5.27 -27.03 -1.62
C ARG A 112 -4.63 -28.00 -0.65
N SER A 113 -3.30 -28.08 -0.60
CA SER A 113 -2.60 -28.97 0.33
C SER A 113 -2.91 -28.66 1.79
N ARG A 114 -3.11 -27.37 2.12
CA ARG A 114 -3.32 -26.90 3.49
C ARG A 114 -4.78 -26.86 3.90
N HIS A 115 -5.69 -26.57 2.96
CA HIS A 115 -7.09 -26.26 3.21
C HIS A 115 -8.09 -27.21 2.52
N GLY A 116 -7.66 -28.01 1.55
CA GLY A 116 -8.51 -28.93 0.79
C GLY A 116 -9.30 -28.29 -0.36
N TYR A 117 -9.22 -26.97 -0.53
CA TYR A 117 -9.87 -26.21 -1.59
C TYR A 117 -8.98 -25.04 -2.05
N PHE A 118 -9.32 -24.48 -3.21
CA PHE A 118 -8.67 -23.28 -3.72
C PHE A 118 -9.48 -22.03 -3.35
N SER A 119 -8.78 -20.95 -3.02
CA SER A 119 -9.36 -19.64 -2.74
C SER A 119 -8.30 -18.58 -3.07
N THR A 120 -8.77 -17.47 -3.63
CA THR A 120 -7.96 -16.31 -3.97
C THR A 120 -8.68 -15.06 -3.52
N ASN A 121 -7.95 -13.95 -3.37
CA ASN A 121 -8.52 -12.68 -2.99
C ASN A 121 -8.97 -11.89 -4.22
N MET A 122 -10.13 -11.25 -4.09
CA MET A 122 -10.65 -10.24 -4.99
C MET A 122 -11.10 -9.04 -4.15
N VAL A 123 -10.82 -7.83 -4.62
CA VAL A 123 -11.29 -6.60 -4.00
C VAL A 123 -12.35 -6.02 -4.93
N THR A 124 -13.60 -6.00 -4.49
CA THR A 124 -14.71 -5.39 -5.25
C THR A 124 -15.02 -3.99 -4.77
N THR A 125 -14.61 -3.63 -3.55
CA THR A 125 -14.91 -2.33 -2.92
C THR A 125 -13.78 -1.85 -2.04
N ARG A 126 -13.71 -0.52 -1.84
CA ARG A 126 -12.78 0.14 -0.93
C ARG A 126 -13.51 1.14 -0.03
N GLY A 127 -13.09 1.17 1.23
CA GLY A 127 -13.67 2.02 2.26
C GLY A 127 -14.88 1.42 2.98
N CYS A 128 -15.24 2.02 4.12
CA CYS A 128 -16.37 1.59 4.91
C CYS A 128 -17.09 2.81 5.53
N PRO A 129 -18.37 3.08 5.21
CA PRO A 129 -19.08 4.30 5.61
C PRO A 129 -19.47 4.35 7.10
N PHE A 130 -19.34 3.23 7.80
CA PHE A 130 -19.63 3.15 9.24
C PHE A 130 -18.66 3.98 10.08
N LYS A 131 -18.94 4.18 11.37
CA LYS A 131 -18.09 4.97 12.29
C LYS A 131 -17.79 4.20 13.58
N CYS A 132 -17.44 2.93 13.45
CA CYS A 132 -17.09 2.08 14.59
C CYS A 132 -15.89 2.66 15.34
N ASN A 133 -15.98 2.79 16.66
CA ASN A 133 -14.94 3.40 17.51
C ASN A 133 -13.68 2.53 17.67
N TRP A 134 -13.71 1.27 17.23
CA TRP A 134 -12.57 0.34 17.26
C TRP A 134 -11.88 0.14 15.90
N CYS A 135 -12.35 0.77 14.82
CA CYS A 135 -11.85 0.51 13.47
C CYS A 135 -10.84 1.56 13.01
N ALA A 136 -9.64 1.13 12.61
CA ALA A 136 -8.66 1.98 11.95
C ALA A 136 -9.03 2.19 10.48
N LYS A 137 -9.17 3.45 10.05
CA LYS A 137 -9.62 3.83 8.69
C LYS A 137 -8.64 4.74 7.96
N THR A 138 -7.37 4.59 8.29
CA THR A 138 -6.29 5.47 7.84
C THR A 138 -5.97 5.35 6.35
N ILE A 139 -6.33 4.24 5.72
CA ILE A 139 -6.07 3.99 4.30
C ILE A 139 -7.24 4.43 3.41
N TYR A 140 -8.44 3.88 3.63
CA TYR A 140 -9.60 4.07 2.73
C TYR A 140 -10.70 5.01 3.28
N GLY A 141 -10.56 5.50 4.51
CA GLY A 141 -11.53 6.42 5.12
C GLY A 141 -12.95 5.87 5.27
N ILE A 142 -13.93 6.78 5.21
CA ILE A 142 -15.36 6.52 5.43
C ILE A 142 -16.21 6.60 4.15
N ARG A 143 -15.63 6.24 3.02
CA ARG A 143 -16.33 6.15 1.72
C ARG A 143 -16.65 4.69 1.41
N TYR A 144 -17.40 4.48 0.34
CA TYR A 144 -17.67 3.15 -0.20
C TYR A 144 -17.61 3.26 -1.71
N ASN A 145 -16.42 3.02 -2.25
CA ASN A 145 -16.16 3.04 -3.68
C ASN A 145 -16.15 1.60 -4.17
N THR A 146 -16.68 1.36 -5.36
CA THR A 146 -16.93 0.01 -5.88
C THR A 146 -16.34 -0.12 -7.27
N HIS A 147 -15.79 -1.29 -7.58
CA HIS A 147 -15.60 -1.71 -8.95
C HIS A 147 -16.95 -1.92 -9.64
N SER A 148 -16.97 -1.84 -10.97
CA SER A 148 -18.18 -2.17 -11.72
C SER A 148 -18.51 -3.67 -11.63
N PRO A 149 -19.78 -4.06 -11.86
CA PRO A 149 -20.14 -5.47 -12.01
C PRO A 149 -19.40 -6.17 -13.15
N ALA A 150 -19.03 -5.43 -14.20
CA ALA A 150 -18.26 -5.98 -15.33
C ALA A 150 -16.85 -6.38 -14.90
N TYR A 151 -16.18 -5.55 -14.10
CA TYR A 151 -14.89 -5.90 -13.49
C TYR A 151 -15.01 -7.18 -12.65
N ALA A 152 -16.00 -7.25 -11.76
CA ALA A 152 -16.20 -8.40 -10.87
C ALA A 152 -16.55 -9.71 -11.60
N ALA A 153 -17.12 -9.64 -12.81
CA ALA A 153 -17.44 -10.81 -13.62
C ALA A 153 -16.27 -11.31 -14.49
N HIS A 154 -15.26 -10.46 -14.70
CA HIS A 154 -14.10 -10.78 -15.54
C HIS A 154 -12.90 -11.31 -14.74
N ASP A 155 -12.78 -10.92 -13.46
CA ASP A 155 -11.66 -11.30 -12.58
C ASP A 155 -11.76 -12.73 -11.98
#